data_AF-A0AAQ4CN74-F1
#
_entry.id   AF-A0AAQ4CN74-F1
#
_cell.length_a   1.000
_cell.length_b   1.000
_cell.length_c   1.000
_cell.angle_alpha   90.00
_cell.angle_beta   90.00
_cell.angle_gamma   90.00
#
_symmetry.space_group_name_H-M   'P 1'
#
loop_
_entity.id
_entity.type
_entity.pdbx_description
1 polymer ?
#
loop_
_entity_poly.entity_id
_entity_poly.type
_entity_poly.pdbx_seq_one_letter_code
_entity_poly.pdbx_strand_id
1 'polypeptide(L)' 'MNTVTCPKCKIKMDFIAESESTDGVKKIIRYYYRCPVCGTRILDSNIEAIRDTSRILIKISH' A
#
# COMPACT_ATOMS: atom_id res chain seq x y z
N MET A 1 10.32 0.60 12.39
CA MET A 1 10.12 0.00 11.04
C MET A 1 10.18 -1.50 11.18
N ASN A 2 9.07 -2.20 10.94
CA ASN A 2 9.05 -3.67 10.97
C ASN A 2 9.83 -4.19 9.76
N THR A 3 10.89 -4.97 10.00
CA THR A 3 11.61 -5.61 8.91
C THR A 3 10.88 -6.89 8.51
N VAL A 4 10.23 -6.89 7.36
CA VAL A 4 9.55 -8.08 6.83
C VAL A 4 10.52 -8.91 6.01
N THR A 5 10.53 -10.22 6.27
CA THR A 5 11.37 -11.19 5.57
C THR A 5 10.52 -11.96 4.56
N CYS A 6 11.01 -12.08 3.33
CA CYS A 6 10.30 -12.81 2.27
C CYS A 6 10.09 -14.28 2.68
N PRO A 7 8.86 -14.81 2.64
CA PRO A 7 8.60 -16.20 3.03
C PRO A 7 9.29 -17.21 2.10
N LYS A 8 9.55 -16.83 0.84
CA LYS A 8 10.21 -17.67 -0.18
C LYS A 8 11.73 -17.55 -0.16
N CYS A 9 12.27 -16.34 -0.28
CA CYS A 9 13.71 -16.10 -0.45
C CYS A 9 14.46 -15.88 0.87
N LYS A 10 13.75 -15.71 1.98
CA LYS A 10 14.30 -15.43 3.32
C LYS A 10 15.18 -14.17 3.43
N ILE A 11 15.09 -13.26 2.45
CA ILE A 11 15.75 -11.95 2.47
C ILE A 11 14.81 -10.85 2.97
N LYS A 12 15.36 -9.69 3.31
CA LYS A 12 14.57 -8.50 3.67
C LYS A 12 13.81 -7.97 2.45
N MET A 13 12.58 -7.55 2.68
CA MET A 13 11.69 -6.98 1.66
C MET A 13 11.73 -5.45 1.71
N ASP A 14 11.50 -4.84 0.55
CA ASP A 14 11.38 -3.39 0.41
C ASP A 14 9.97 -2.96 0.75
N PHE A 15 9.84 -1.89 1.53
CA PHE A 15 8.55 -1.27 1.80
C PHE A 15 8.21 -0.25 0.70
N ILE A 16 7.10 -0.48 0.01
CA ILE A 16 6.68 0.32 -1.15
C ILE A 16 5.36 1.00 -0.83
N ALA A 17 5.25 2.27 -1.23
CA ALA A 17 4.01 3.03 -1.25
C ALA A 17 3.67 3.39 -2.70
N GLU A 18 2.53 2.89 -3.19
CA GLU A 18 1.99 3.23 -4.50
C GLU A 18 0.76 4.11 -4.32
N SER A 19 0.70 5.23 -5.04
CA SER A 19 -0.47 6.10 -5.06
C SER A 19 -1.14 6.10 -6.42
N GLU A 20 -2.44 5.89 -6.42
CA GLU A 20 -3.31 6.00 -7.58
C GLU A 20 -4.31 7.13 -7.32
N SER A 21 -4.49 8.03 -8.29
CA SER A 21 -5.45 9.13 -8.19
C SER A 21 -6.34 9.12 -9.42
N THR A 22 -7.65 9.17 -9.21
CA THR A 22 -8.66 9.25 -10.27
C THR A 22 -9.34 10.61 -10.17
N ASP A 23 -9.06 11.47 -11.17
CA ASP A 23 -9.72 12.75 -11.43
C ASP A 23 -10.00 13.63 -10.19
N GLY A 24 -9.11 13.60 -9.21
CA GLY A 24 -9.22 14.39 -7.97
C GLY A 24 -10.34 13.98 -7.00
N VAL A 25 -11.16 12.99 -7.36
CA VAL A 25 -12.29 12.48 -6.56
C VAL A 25 -11.84 11.36 -5.64
N LYS A 26 -10.92 10.51 -6.10
CA LYS A 26 -10.49 9.33 -5.36
C LYS A 26 -8.97 9.20 -5.39
N LYS A 27 -8.38 8.98 -4.21
CA LYS A 27 -6.96 8.69 -4.03
C LYS A 27 -6.81 7.41 -3.26
N ILE A 28 -6.08 6.45 -3.82
CA ILE A 28 -5.75 5.19 -3.16
C ILE A 28 -4.25 5.19 -2.91
N ILE A 29 -3.84 4.87 -1.68
CA ILE A 29 -2.45 4.65 -1.31
C ILE A 29 -2.32 3.21 -0.82
N ARG A 30 -1.52 2.41 -1.52
CA ARG A 30 -1.26 1.02 -1.21
C ARG A 30 0.14 0.90 -0.61
N TYR A 31 0.21 0.44 0.62
CA TYR A 31 1.44 0.08 1.31
C TYR A 31 1.60 -1.43 1.26
N TYR A 32 2.74 -1.88 0.75
CA TYR A 32 3.05 -3.30 0.67
C TYR A 32 4.56 -3.54 0.73
N TYR A 33 4.94 -4.72 1.18
CA TYR A 33 6.32 -5.19 1.10
C TYR A 33 6.52 -5.96 -0.21
N ARG A 34 7.61 -5.70 -0.93
CA ARG A 34 7.99 -6.43 -2.14
C ARG A 34 9.34 -7.10 -1.96
N CYS A 35 9.44 -8.37 -2.34
CA CYS A 35 10.72 -9.07 -2.39
C CYS A 35 11.50 -8.62 -3.64
N PRO A 36 12.72 -8.08 -3.50
CA PRO A 36 13.50 -7.63 -4.66
C PRO A 36 13.98 -8.79 -5.55
N VAL A 37 14.02 -10.01 -5.03
CA VAL A 37 14.52 -11.19 -5.78
C VAL A 37 13.39 -11.92 -6.52
N CYS A 38 12.30 -12.30 -5.83
CA CYS A 38 11.23 -13.10 -6.42
C CYS A 38 9.92 -12.34 -6.67
N GLY A 39 9.88 -11.05 -6.34
CA GLY A 39 8.71 -10.20 -6.60
C GLY A 39 7.49 -10.45 -5.71
N THR A 40 7.55 -11.39 -4.75
CA THR A 40 6.45 -11.65 -3.80
C THR A 40 6.02 -10.36 -3.11
N ARG A 41 4.71 -10.11 -3.04
CA ARG A 41 4.13 -8.95 -2.38
C ARG A 41 3.37 -9.38 -1.13
N ILE A 42 3.50 -8.60 -0.06
CA ILE A 42 2.71 -8.75 1.17
C ILE A 42 2.03 -7.41 1.42
N LEU A 43 0.69 -7.39 1.37
CA LEU A 43 -0.07 -6.18 1.65
C LEU A 43 0.10 -5.81 3.13
N ASP A 44 0.27 -4.52 3.41
CA ASP A 44 0.38 -4.01 4.79
C ASP A 44 -0.83 -3.15 5.14
N SER A 45 -1.09 -2.14 4.31
CA SER A 45 -2.17 -1.19 4.53
C SER A 45 -2.64 -0.63 3.20
N ASN A 46 -3.93 -0.37 3.09
CA ASN A 46 -4.53 0.34 1.98
C ASN A 46 -5.35 1.50 2.52
N ILE A 47 -5.02 2.71 2.06
CA ILE A 47 -5.70 3.94 2.42
C ILE A 47 -6.47 4.43 1.20
N GLU A 48 -7.78 4.53 1.32
CA GLU A 48 -8.65 5.10 0.29
C GLU A 48 -9.23 6.41 0.80
N ALA A 49 -8.92 7.50 0.12
CA ALA A 49 -9.51 8.82 0.35
C ALA A 49 -10.49 9.12 -0.80
N ILE A 50 -11.76 9.29 -0.46
CA ILE A 50 -12.83 9.66 -1.39
C ILE A 50 -13.29 11.06 -1.03
N ARG A 51 -13.14 11.99 -1.95
CA ARG A 51 -13.64 13.35 -1.82
C ARG A 51 -15.08 13.39 -2.30
N ASP A 52 -15.97 13.75 -1.39
CA ASP A 52 -17.34 14.15 -1.69
C ASP A 52 -17.44 15.69 -1.62
N THR A 53 -18.52 16.24 -2.15
CA THR A 53 -18.80 17.68 -2.27
C THR A 53 -18.58 18.49 -0.98
N SER A 54 -18.80 17.90 0.19
CA SER A 54 -18.66 18.57 1.49
C SER A 54 -17.76 17.84 2.50
N ARG A 55 -17.26 16.64 2.17
CA ARG A 55 -16.58 15.74 3.12
C ARG A 55 -15.48 14.96 2.42
N ILE A 56 -14.51 14.51 3.22
CA ILE A 56 -13.51 13.53 2.77
C ILE A 56 -13.72 12.27 3.60
N LEU A 57 -14.01 11.16 2.93
CA LEU A 57 -14.08 9.84 3.53
C LEU A 57 -12.70 9.18 3.41
N ILE A 58 -12.09 8.87 4.55
CA ILE A 58 -10.83 8.12 4.62
C ILE A 58 -11.14 6.73 5.14
N LYS A 59 -10.85 5.70 4.35
CA LYS A 59 -10.94 4.29 4.74
C LYS A 59 -9.55 3.71 4.84
N ILE A 60 -9.26 3.03 5.95
CA ILE A 60 -8.00 2.34 6.19
C ILE A 60 -8.33 0.86 6.36
N SER A 61 -7.64 0.00 5.61
CA SER A 61 -7.76 -1.46 5.70
C SER A 61 -6.37 -2.10 5.74
N HIS A 62 -6.20 -3.17 6.52
CA HIS A 62 -4.96 -3.94 6.66
C HIS A 62 -5.09 -5.31 5.99
#